data_AF-A0A519LKD9-F1
#
_entry.id   AF-A0A519LKD9-F1
#
_cell.length_a   1.000
_cell.length_b   1.000
_cell.length_c   1.000
_cell.angle_alpha   90.00
_cell.angle_beta   90.00
_cell.angle_gamma   90.00
#
_symmetry.space_group_name_H-M   'P 1'
#
loop_
_entity.id
_entity.type
_entity.pdbx_description
1 polymer ?
#
loop_
_entity_poly.entity_id
_entity_poly.type
_entity_poly.pdbx_seq_one_letter_code
_entity_poly.pdbx_strand_id
1 'polypeptide(L)'
;MNYKIDIQDLVPENKVGSKNNASAFFICQSENDALDRFLMLSNDLLNINNWNVKSGENPTEFYTYHKDKSELAKENDLVKMKIPAPVNKLGNGFDWVMIAKIEKVEKADIKALLLQMKPHSCPENSNGNTAHFYTEDATNTFILAKKNNILQLSIHGRNEIPNTKKIGLMHSLRNFFVAHGGVFGGSKIQWQDFAEEFIKN
;
A
#
# COMPACT_ATOMS: atom_id res chain seq x y z
N MET A 1 -7.33 -25.97 -0.39
CA MET A 1 -8.34 -25.25 0.42
C MET A 1 -8.23 -23.78 0.08
N ASN A 2 -9.29 -23.14 -0.42
CA ASN A 2 -9.30 -21.70 -0.65
C ASN A 2 -9.67 -21.03 0.67
N TYR A 3 -8.67 -20.76 1.50
CA TYR A 3 -8.84 -19.87 2.63
C TYR A 3 -9.04 -18.48 2.03
N LYS A 4 -10.27 -17.97 2.02
CA LYS A 4 -10.58 -16.60 1.63
C LYS A 4 -11.57 -16.08 2.66
N ILE A 5 -11.16 -15.08 3.43
CA ILE A 5 -12.07 -14.34 4.30
C ILE A 5 -12.89 -13.43 3.38
N ASP A 6 -14.21 -13.44 3.54
CA ASP A 6 -15.08 -12.62 2.71
C ASP A 6 -15.00 -11.14 3.15
N ILE A 7 -14.22 -10.38 2.39
CA ILE A 7 -13.97 -8.95 2.59
C ILE A 7 -14.31 -8.16 1.32
N GLN A 8 -15.09 -8.75 0.40
CA GLN A 8 -15.27 -8.19 -0.94
C GLN A 8 -15.93 -6.80 -0.92
N ASP A 9 -16.74 -6.54 0.10
CA ASP A 9 -17.39 -5.25 0.35
C ASP A 9 -16.43 -4.16 0.85
N LEU A 10 -15.27 -4.54 1.37
CA LEU A 10 -14.22 -3.62 1.81
C LEU A 10 -13.25 -3.24 0.68
N VAL A 11 -13.25 -4.00 -0.41
CA VAL A 11 -12.35 -3.80 -1.54
C VAL A 11 -12.92 -2.73 -2.48
N PRO A 12 -12.20 -1.62 -2.75
CA PRO A 12 -12.72 -0.58 -3.64
C PRO A 12 -12.95 -1.10 -5.07
N GLU A 13 -13.95 -0.53 -5.72
CA GLU A 13 -14.23 -0.81 -7.13
C GLU A 13 -13.13 -0.28 -8.04
N ASN A 14 -12.83 -1.03 -9.11
CA ASN A 14 -11.99 -0.54 -10.19
C ASN A 14 -12.87 0.06 -11.29
N LYS A 15 -12.90 1.38 -11.41
CA LYS A 15 -13.73 2.09 -12.39
C LYS A 15 -12.96 2.42 -13.66
N VAL A 16 -11.67 2.73 -13.51
CA VAL A 16 -10.78 3.13 -14.61
C VAL A 16 -9.41 2.45 -14.46
N GLY A 17 -8.51 2.60 -15.45
CA GLY A 17 -7.13 2.11 -15.34
C GLY A 17 -6.98 0.61 -15.05
N SER A 18 -5.79 0.20 -14.59
CA SER A 18 -5.51 -1.18 -14.19
C SER A 18 -5.87 -1.43 -12.72
N LYS A 19 -5.82 -2.72 -12.35
CA LYS A 19 -5.96 -3.19 -10.97
C LYS A 19 -4.86 -4.17 -10.62
N ASN A 20 -4.49 -4.21 -9.35
CA ASN A 20 -3.58 -5.17 -8.78
C ASN A 20 -4.22 -5.84 -7.55
N ASN A 21 -3.90 -7.11 -7.32
CA ASN A 21 -4.30 -7.84 -6.12
C ASN A 21 -3.14 -8.71 -5.66
N ALA A 22 -2.85 -8.63 -4.37
CA ALA A 22 -1.99 -9.56 -3.66
C ALA A 22 -2.71 -10.03 -2.41
N SER A 23 -2.44 -11.26 -1.98
CA SER A 23 -3.01 -11.77 -0.75
C SER A 23 -2.17 -12.89 -0.18
N ALA A 24 -2.02 -12.89 1.15
CA ALA A 24 -1.40 -13.94 1.90
C ALA A 24 -2.28 -14.35 3.08
N PHE A 25 -2.06 -15.57 3.56
CA PHE A 25 -2.85 -16.20 4.59
C PHE A 25 -1.94 -16.84 5.63
N PHE A 26 -2.40 -16.83 6.88
CA PHE A 26 -1.74 -17.53 7.96
C PHE A 26 -2.76 -18.24 8.84
N ILE A 27 -2.51 -19.50 9.16
CA ILE A 27 -3.34 -20.30 10.05
C ILE A 27 -2.66 -20.36 11.41
N CYS A 28 -3.29 -19.74 12.39
CA CYS A 28 -2.87 -19.75 13.78
C CYS A 28 -3.25 -21.06 14.48
N GLN A 29 -2.60 -21.32 15.61
CA GLN A 29 -2.82 -22.55 16.38
C GLN A 29 -4.20 -22.57 17.04
N SER A 30 -4.73 -21.39 17.36
CA SER A 30 -6.05 -21.22 17.98
C SER A 30 -6.68 -19.89 17.55
N GLU A 31 -7.95 -19.70 17.91
CA GLU A 31 -8.63 -18.43 17.70
C GLU A 31 -8.04 -17.29 18.57
N ASN A 32 -7.61 -17.59 19.80
CA ASN A 32 -6.96 -16.60 20.67
C ASN A 32 -5.62 -16.16 20.10
N ASP A 33 -4.80 -17.09 19.61
CA ASP A 33 -3.54 -16.81 18.92
C ASP A 33 -3.77 -15.93 17.67
N ALA A 34 -4.82 -16.22 16.89
CA ALA A 34 -5.20 -15.36 15.77
C ALA A 34 -5.64 -13.96 16.21
N LEU A 35 -6.31 -13.81 17.36
CA LEU A 35 -6.71 -12.51 17.88
C LEU A 35 -5.50 -11.68 18.31
N ASP A 36 -4.60 -12.25 19.10
CA ASP A 36 -3.40 -11.56 19.59
C ASP A 36 -2.53 -11.11 18.41
N ARG A 37 -2.34 -12.00 17.43
CA ARG A 37 -1.56 -11.71 16.23
C ARG A 37 -2.26 -10.70 15.31
N PHE A 38 -3.59 -10.73 15.20
CA PHE A 38 -4.34 -9.70 14.48
C PHE A 38 -4.13 -8.31 15.10
N LEU A 39 -4.16 -8.19 16.42
CA LEU A 39 -3.96 -6.92 17.12
C LEU A 39 -2.52 -6.40 16.94
N MET A 40 -1.52 -7.28 17.04
CA MET A 40 -0.12 -6.95 16.79
C MET A 40 0.07 -6.46 15.35
N LEU A 41 -0.32 -7.27 14.35
CA LEU A 41 -0.19 -6.94 12.94
C LEU A 41 -1.01 -5.71 12.55
N SER A 42 -2.12 -5.42 13.22
CA SER A 42 -2.87 -4.17 13.05
C SER A 42 -2.04 -2.95 13.43
N ASN A 43 -1.29 -3.01 14.54
CA ASN A 43 -0.38 -1.94 14.93
C ASN A 43 0.80 -1.84 13.95
N ASP A 44 1.37 -2.97 13.54
CA ASP A 44 2.48 -2.98 12.58
C ASP A 44 2.08 -2.42 11.21
N LEU A 45 0.83 -2.68 10.78
CA LEU A 45 0.31 -2.14 9.53
C LEU A 45 0.18 -0.62 9.61
N LEU A 46 -0.20 -0.07 10.77
CA LEU A 46 -0.23 1.39 10.97
C LEU A 46 1.15 1.99 11.25
N ASN A 47 2.16 1.17 11.57
CA ASN A 47 3.53 1.60 11.79
C ASN A 47 4.35 1.63 10.49
N ILE A 48 3.95 2.54 9.59
CA ILE A 48 4.47 2.63 8.22
C ILE A 48 6.00 2.76 8.16
N ASN A 49 6.62 3.47 9.11
CA ASN A 49 8.09 3.65 9.12
C ASN A 49 8.87 2.36 9.32
N ASN A 50 8.22 1.32 9.87
CA ASN A 50 8.81 0.00 10.10
C ASN A 50 8.39 -1.02 9.04
N TRP A 51 7.69 -0.60 7.98
CA TRP A 51 7.40 -1.48 6.86
C TRP A 51 8.70 -1.87 6.17
N ASN A 52 9.04 -3.16 6.27
CA ASN A 52 10.16 -3.74 5.55
C ASN A 52 9.63 -4.45 4.31
N VAL A 53 9.46 -3.71 3.22
CA VAL A 53 9.02 -4.28 1.94
C VAL A 53 10.27 -4.82 1.21
N LYS A 54 10.67 -6.06 1.52
CA LYS A 54 11.75 -6.75 0.80
C LYS A 54 11.22 -7.29 -0.53
N SER A 55 10.81 -6.40 -1.43
CA SER A 55 10.39 -6.75 -2.79
C SER A 55 11.60 -7.15 -3.66
N GLY A 56 12.22 -8.28 -3.38
CA GLY A 56 13.41 -8.76 -4.09
C GLY A 56 14.68 -7.93 -3.80
N GLU A 57 15.55 -7.79 -4.79
CA GLU A 57 16.88 -7.14 -4.64
C GLU A 57 16.83 -5.62 -4.40
N ASN A 58 15.68 -4.97 -4.66
CA ASN A 58 15.53 -3.52 -4.56
C ASN A 58 14.29 -3.15 -3.73
N PRO A 59 14.43 -2.93 -2.41
CA PRO A 59 13.29 -2.64 -1.54
C PRO A 59 12.67 -1.28 -1.84
N THR A 60 11.37 -1.15 -1.59
CA THR A 60 10.69 0.16 -1.54
C THR A 60 10.56 0.58 -0.09
N GLU A 61 11.05 1.78 0.24
CA GLU A 61 11.02 2.29 1.61
C GLU A 61 9.87 3.27 1.79
N PHE A 62 9.23 3.26 2.95
CA PHE A 62 8.09 4.10 3.29
C PHE A 62 8.41 4.95 4.52
N TYR A 63 8.01 6.22 4.48
CA TYR A 63 8.27 7.16 5.57
C TYR A 63 7.06 8.07 5.78
N THR A 64 6.56 8.17 7.01
CA THR A 64 5.60 9.22 7.38
C THR A 64 6.29 10.58 7.38
N TYR A 65 5.66 11.60 6.82
CA TYR A 65 6.19 12.95 6.75
C TYR A 65 5.81 13.76 8.00
N HIS A 66 6.76 14.53 8.55
CA HIS A 66 6.61 15.36 9.76
C HIS A 66 5.99 14.64 10.97
N LYS A 67 6.35 13.36 11.14
CA LYS A 67 5.86 12.54 12.25
C LYS A 67 6.99 11.72 12.84
N ASP A 68 6.98 11.52 14.16
CA ASP A 68 7.98 10.69 14.81
C ASP A 68 7.88 9.24 14.33
N LYS A 69 9.04 8.58 14.19
CA LYS A 69 9.11 7.22 13.61
C LYS A 69 8.28 6.19 14.38
N SER A 70 8.06 6.40 15.67
CA SER A 70 7.31 5.52 16.56
C SER A 70 5.80 5.73 16.52
N GLU A 71 5.32 6.82 15.91
CA GLU A 71 3.89 7.09 15.89
C GLU A 71 3.16 6.28 14.82
N LEU A 72 1.98 5.76 15.21
CA LEU A 72 1.08 5.10 14.28
C LEU A 72 0.45 6.11 13.33
N ALA A 73 0.31 5.68 12.08
CA ALA A 73 -0.25 6.49 11.03
C ALA A 73 -1.76 6.74 11.25
N LYS A 74 -2.22 7.92 10.84
CA LYS A 74 -3.58 8.44 10.97
C LYS A 74 -4.09 8.91 9.61
N GLU A 75 -5.40 9.05 9.48
CA GLU A 75 -5.98 9.65 8.28
C GLU A 75 -5.42 11.06 8.03
N ASN A 76 -5.21 11.38 6.76
CA ASN A 76 -4.56 12.58 6.25
C ASN A 76 -3.05 12.70 6.50
N ASP A 77 -2.41 11.73 7.16
CA ASP A 77 -0.94 11.68 7.19
C ASP A 77 -0.39 11.52 5.77
N LEU A 78 0.71 12.22 5.50
CA LEU A 78 1.47 12.09 4.26
C LEU A 78 2.56 11.04 4.42
N VAL A 79 2.73 10.23 3.39
CA VAL A 79 3.76 9.19 3.30
C VAL A 79 4.56 9.40 2.04
N LYS A 80 5.88 9.42 2.16
CA LYS A 80 6.81 9.44 1.03
C LYS A 80 7.41 8.05 0.82
N MET A 81 7.53 7.65 -0.42
CA MET A 81 7.96 6.34 -0.87
C MET A 81 9.24 6.46 -1.67
N LYS A 82 10.27 5.70 -1.30
CA LYS A 82 11.49 5.58 -2.08
C LYS A 82 11.40 4.32 -2.95
N ILE A 83 11.04 4.52 -4.21
CA ILE A 83 10.93 3.43 -5.19
C ILE A 83 12.26 3.29 -5.93
N PRO A 84 12.73 2.05 -6.22
CA PRO A 84 13.92 1.80 -7.02
C PRO A 84 13.68 2.11 -8.51
N ALA A 85 13.59 3.40 -8.80
CA ALA A 85 13.31 3.94 -10.12
C ALA A 85 14.07 5.27 -10.31
N PRO A 86 14.17 5.79 -11.55
CA PRO A 86 14.72 7.12 -11.77
C PRO A 86 14.05 8.18 -10.90
N VAL A 87 14.87 9.13 -10.43
CA VAL A 87 14.50 10.15 -9.44
C VAL A 87 13.24 10.92 -9.84
N ASN A 88 12.23 10.90 -8.99
CA ASN A 88 11.03 11.73 -9.16
C ASN A 88 11.29 13.17 -8.71
N LYS A 89 11.72 14.05 -9.63
CA LYS A 89 12.00 15.46 -9.27
C LYS A 89 10.79 16.23 -8.76
N LEU A 90 9.57 15.89 -9.19
CA LEU A 90 8.33 16.52 -8.71
C LEU A 90 8.07 16.23 -7.23
N GLY A 91 8.61 15.12 -6.72
CA GLY A 91 8.47 14.69 -5.34
C GLY A 91 9.76 14.73 -4.52
N ASN A 92 10.74 15.56 -4.90
CA ASN A 92 12.05 15.64 -4.23
C ASN A 92 12.76 14.28 -4.13
N GLY A 93 12.58 13.44 -5.16
CA GLY A 93 13.18 12.10 -5.25
C GLY A 93 12.35 10.97 -4.63
N PHE A 94 11.12 11.25 -4.22
CA PHE A 94 10.15 10.30 -3.67
C PHE A 94 8.84 10.32 -4.46
N ASP A 95 8.05 9.26 -4.33
CA ASP A 95 6.63 9.26 -4.67
C ASP A 95 5.81 9.55 -3.41
N TRP A 96 4.72 10.30 -3.54
CA TRP A 96 3.94 10.77 -2.39
C TRP A 96 2.54 10.20 -2.41
N VAL A 97 2.10 9.74 -1.23
CA VAL A 97 0.73 9.29 -0.98
C VAL A 97 0.21 9.91 0.31
N MET A 98 -1.10 9.93 0.45
CA MET A 98 -1.80 10.32 1.67
C MET A 98 -2.63 9.14 2.16
N ILE A 99 -2.74 8.98 3.48
CA ILE A 99 -3.67 8.04 4.08
C ILE A 99 -5.08 8.60 3.94
N ALA A 100 -5.84 8.02 3.02
CA ALA A 100 -7.19 8.45 2.70
C ALA A 100 -8.22 7.93 3.69
N LYS A 101 -8.02 6.71 4.21
CA LYS A 101 -8.98 6.05 5.11
C LYS A 101 -8.28 5.04 6.01
N ILE A 102 -8.65 5.02 7.29
CA ILE A 102 -8.38 3.93 8.21
C ILE A 102 -9.70 3.49 8.83
N GLU A 103 -10.06 2.22 8.66
CA GLU A 103 -11.33 1.71 9.15
C GLU A 103 -11.13 0.38 9.88
N LYS A 104 -11.73 0.27 11.06
CA LYS A 104 -11.83 -0.99 11.80
C LYS A 104 -13.23 -1.55 11.60
N VAL A 105 -13.31 -2.78 11.11
CA VAL A 105 -14.56 -3.48 10.84
C VAL A 105 -14.68 -4.66 11.79
N GLU A 106 -15.81 -4.76 12.47
CA GLU A 106 -16.15 -5.90 13.30
C GLU A 106 -17.54 -6.40 12.90
N LYS A 107 -17.55 -7.55 12.23
CA LYS A 107 -18.74 -8.34 11.89
C LYS A 107 -18.76 -9.59 12.78
N ALA A 108 -19.90 -10.29 12.81
CA ALA A 108 -20.13 -11.42 13.72
C ALA A 108 -18.97 -12.43 13.83
N ASP A 109 -18.27 -12.71 12.72
CA ASP A 109 -17.17 -13.68 12.64
C ASP A 109 -15.89 -13.10 12.00
N ILE A 110 -15.88 -11.80 11.66
CA ILE A 110 -14.77 -11.15 10.95
C ILE A 110 -14.34 -9.88 11.69
N LYS A 111 -13.06 -9.79 12.02
CA LYS A 111 -12.40 -8.53 12.41
C LYS A 111 -11.49 -8.11 11.27
N ALA A 112 -11.52 -6.84 10.88
CA ALA A 112 -10.61 -6.33 9.86
C ALA A 112 -10.12 -4.91 10.17
N LEU A 113 -8.90 -4.62 9.74
CA LEU A 113 -8.34 -3.28 9.64
C LEU A 113 -8.10 -2.97 8.16
N LEU A 114 -8.69 -1.88 7.70
CA LEU A 114 -8.47 -1.32 6.38
C LEU A 114 -7.58 -0.07 6.50
N LEU A 115 -6.55 -0.01 5.68
CA LEU A 115 -5.69 1.15 5.48
C LEU A 115 -5.66 1.45 3.97
N GLN A 116 -6.20 2.61 3.58
CA GLN A 116 -6.22 3.05 2.20
C GLN A 116 -5.30 4.26 2.01
N MET A 117 -4.46 4.18 0.97
CA MET A 117 -3.60 5.26 0.53
C MET A 117 -3.98 5.69 -0.88
N LYS A 118 -3.81 6.99 -1.18
CA LYS A 118 -3.99 7.55 -2.52
C LYS A 118 -2.79 8.42 -2.91
N PRO A 119 -2.41 8.49 -4.19
CA PRO A 119 -1.37 9.41 -4.66
C PRO A 119 -1.65 10.85 -4.25
N HIS A 120 -0.59 11.57 -3.90
CA HIS A 120 -0.68 12.95 -3.45
C HIS A 120 0.46 13.79 -4.03
N SER A 121 0.30 15.11 -3.88
CA SER A 121 1.32 16.09 -4.21
C SER A 121 2.40 16.16 -3.12
N CYS A 122 3.64 16.48 -3.51
CA CYS A 122 4.70 16.78 -2.55
C CYS A 122 4.48 18.17 -1.94
N PRO A 123 4.45 18.33 -0.61
CA PRO A 123 4.12 19.60 0.03
C PRO A 123 5.14 20.70 -0.24
N GLU A 124 6.38 20.36 -0.63
CA GLU A 124 7.48 21.31 -0.76
C GLU A 124 7.71 21.83 -2.18
N ASN A 125 7.46 21.01 -3.22
CA ASN A 125 7.99 21.30 -4.57
C ASN A 125 7.06 20.88 -5.73
N SER A 126 5.83 20.46 -5.44
CA SER A 126 4.96 19.96 -6.50
C SER A 126 4.07 21.01 -7.16
N ASN A 127 3.95 22.21 -6.59
CA ASN A 127 2.92 23.22 -6.95
C ASN A 127 1.51 22.61 -7.02
N GLY A 128 1.21 21.63 -6.15
CA GLY A 128 -0.06 20.93 -6.12
C GLY A 128 -0.19 19.75 -7.09
N ASN A 129 0.79 19.52 -7.98
CA ASN A 129 0.74 18.38 -8.91
C ASN A 129 1.00 17.06 -8.19
N THR A 130 0.30 15.99 -8.58
CA THR A 130 0.53 14.64 -8.04
C THR A 130 1.99 14.22 -8.25
N ALA A 131 2.70 14.00 -7.15
CA ALA A 131 4.11 13.58 -7.15
C ALA A 131 4.21 12.07 -7.01
N HIS A 132 3.55 11.34 -7.91
CA HIS A 132 3.46 9.88 -7.89
C HIS A 132 3.40 9.34 -9.33
N PHE A 133 3.77 8.07 -9.53
CA PHE A 133 3.77 7.41 -10.85
C PHE A 133 2.36 7.08 -11.38
N TYR A 134 1.37 6.94 -10.51
CA TYR A 134 -0.07 6.91 -10.81
C TYR A 134 -0.79 8.23 -10.50
N THR A 135 -1.93 8.48 -11.14
CA THR A 135 -2.79 9.66 -10.90
C THR A 135 -3.48 9.62 -9.54
N GLU A 136 -4.02 10.75 -9.09
CA GLU A 136 -4.73 10.88 -7.81
C GLU A 136 -6.00 10.02 -7.68
N ASP A 137 -6.57 9.55 -8.79
CA ASP A 137 -7.71 8.62 -8.81
C ASP A 137 -7.34 7.22 -8.30
N ALA A 138 -6.05 6.87 -8.33
CA ALA A 138 -5.58 5.56 -7.91
C ALA A 138 -5.68 5.40 -6.40
N THR A 139 -5.93 4.17 -5.96
CA THR A 139 -5.88 3.81 -4.54
C THR A 139 -5.09 2.54 -4.36
N ASN A 140 -4.39 2.44 -3.23
CA ASN A 140 -3.81 1.21 -2.73
C ASN A 140 -4.42 0.90 -1.37
N THR A 141 -5.15 -0.20 -1.26
CA THR A 141 -5.91 -0.56 -0.05
C THR A 141 -5.37 -1.84 0.55
N PHE A 142 -4.90 -1.76 1.78
CA PHE A 142 -4.43 -2.87 2.61
C PHE A 142 -5.57 -3.28 3.54
N ILE A 143 -5.87 -4.57 3.57
CA ILE A 143 -6.94 -5.13 4.40
C ILE A 143 -6.34 -6.32 5.15
N LEU A 144 -6.13 -6.14 6.45
CA LEU A 144 -5.79 -7.21 7.37
C LEU A 144 -7.10 -7.71 7.99
N ALA A 145 -7.41 -9.00 7.84
CA ALA A 145 -8.63 -9.60 8.34
C ALA A 145 -8.35 -10.87 9.15
N LYS A 146 -9.17 -11.12 10.16
CA LYS A 146 -9.21 -12.33 10.98
C LYS A 146 -10.59 -12.96 10.91
N LYS A 147 -10.64 -14.28 10.74
CA LYS A 147 -11.83 -15.11 10.91
C LYS A 147 -11.44 -16.45 11.53
N ASN A 148 -12.06 -16.84 12.64
CA ASN A 148 -11.64 -18.01 13.44
C ASN A 148 -10.13 -17.94 13.76
N ASN A 149 -9.37 -19.00 13.45
CA ASN A 149 -7.91 -19.06 13.59
C ASN A 149 -7.15 -18.65 12.31
N ILE A 150 -7.79 -17.97 11.35
CA ILE A 150 -7.17 -17.60 10.07
C ILE A 150 -6.98 -16.08 10.01
N LEU A 151 -5.80 -15.66 9.58
CA LEU A 151 -5.47 -14.30 9.18
C LEU A 151 -5.33 -14.22 7.67
N GLN A 152 -5.76 -13.09 7.10
CA GLN A 152 -5.56 -12.72 5.71
C GLN A 152 -5.05 -11.29 5.65
N LEU A 153 -3.96 -11.04 4.94
CA LEU A 153 -3.57 -9.71 4.48
C LEU A 153 -3.76 -9.68 2.98
N SER A 154 -4.55 -8.74 2.49
CA SER A 154 -4.76 -8.52 1.07
C SER A 154 -4.58 -7.06 0.68
N ILE A 155 -4.02 -6.84 -0.50
CA ILE A 155 -3.58 -5.53 -0.98
C ILE A 155 -4.16 -5.32 -2.36
N HIS A 156 -4.83 -4.18 -2.55
CA HIS A 156 -5.65 -3.92 -3.71
C HIS A 156 -5.31 -2.58 -4.34
N GLY A 157 -4.64 -2.62 -5.49
CA GLY A 157 -4.46 -1.47 -6.37
C GLY A 157 -5.70 -1.28 -7.25
N ARG A 158 -6.26 -0.07 -7.29
CA ARG A 158 -7.44 0.28 -8.10
C ARG A 158 -7.24 1.61 -8.79
N ASN A 159 -7.87 1.78 -9.94
CA ASN A 159 -7.84 3.00 -10.74
C ASN A 159 -6.40 3.42 -11.12
N GLU A 160 -5.53 2.44 -11.34
CA GLU A 160 -4.11 2.67 -11.62
C GLU A 160 -3.95 3.19 -13.05
N ILE A 161 -3.93 4.51 -13.19
CA ILE A 161 -3.63 5.20 -14.45
C ILE A 161 -2.23 5.81 -14.34
N PRO A 162 -1.30 5.49 -15.26
CA PRO A 162 0.00 6.13 -15.29
C PRO A 162 -0.15 7.65 -15.33
N ASN A 163 0.48 8.34 -14.38
CA ASN A 163 0.54 9.79 -14.34
C ASN A 163 1.54 10.27 -15.40
N THR A 164 1.10 10.40 -16.65
CA THR A 164 1.96 10.73 -17.80
C THR A 164 1.54 12.01 -18.52
N LYS A 165 0.35 12.52 -18.19
CA LYS A 165 -0.25 13.70 -18.81
C LYS A 165 0.24 14.97 -18.08
N LYS A 166 0.59 16.01 -18.85
CA LYS A 166 1.00 17.35 -18.36
C LYS A 166 2.28 17.36 -17.49
N ILE A 167 3.12 16.33 -17.59
CA ILE A 167 4.47 16.30 -17.00
C ILE A 167 5.50 16.21 -18.13
N GLY A 168 6.68 16.82 -17.95
CA GLY A 168 7.74 16.82 -18.97
C GLY A 168 8.10 15.40 -19.45
N LEU A 169 8.58 15.27 -20.69
CA LEU A 169 8.79 13.98 -21.39
C LEU A 169 9.55 12.95 -20.54
N MET A 170 10.61 13.36 -19.83
CA MET A 170 11.40 12.47 -18.96
C MET A 170 10.60 11.93 -17.76
N HIS A 171 9.69 12.72 -17.19
CA HIS A 171 8.80 12.28 -16.13
C HIS A 171 7.70 11.36 -16.66
N SER A 172 7.19 11.65 -17.86
CA SER A 172 6.20 10.82 -18.54
C SER A 172 6.76 9.43 -18.87
N LEU A 173 7.97 9.34 -19.44
CA LEU A 173 8.64 8.05 -19.66
C LEU A 173 8.88 7.31 -18.34
N ARG A 174 9.42 7.98 -17.31
CA ARG A 174 9.65 7.38 -15.99
C ARG A 174 8.36 6.79 -15.42
N ASN A 175 7.29 7.58 -15.36
CA ASN A 175 6.02 7.14 -14.81
C ASN A 175 5.37 6.04 -15.65
N PHE A 176 5.49 6.10 -16.99
CA PHE A 176 5.03 5.04 -17.88
C PHE A 176 5.76 3.72 -17.60
N PHE A 177 7.09 3.72 -17.52
CA PHE A 177 7.84 2.52 -17.26
C PHE A 177 7.65 1.99 -15.83
N VAL A 178 7.59 2.87 -14.82
CA VAL A 178 7.29 2.44 -13.44
C VAL A 178 5.90 1.81 -13.37
N ALA A 179 4.89 2.44 -13.96
CA ALA A 179 3.52 1.91 -13.99
C ALA A 179 3.40 0.57 -14.75
N HIS A 180 4.20 0.35 -15.79
CA HIS A 180 4.16 -0.87 -16.61
C HIS A 180 5.25 -1.90 -16.26
N GLY A 181 6.00 -1.72 -15.17
CA GLY A 181 7.03 -2.68 -14.76
C GLY A 181 8.33 -2.66 -15.59
N GLY A 182 8.52 -1.63 -16.44
CA GLY A 182 9.49 -1.62 -17.53
C GLY A 182 10.85 -0.96 -17.28
N VAL A 183 11.13 -0.36 -16.13
CA VAL A 183 12.52 -0.03 -15.78
C VAL A 183 13.09 -1.23 -15.01
N PHE A 184 13.82 -2.09 -15.72
CA PHE A 184 14.63 -3.21 -15.21
C PHE A 184 13.92 -4.16 -14.22
N GLY A 185 13.00 -4.98 -14.72
CA GLY A 185 12.65 -6.26 -14.08
C GLY A 185 11.93 -6.26 -12.72
N GLY A 186 11.49 -5.12 -12.19
CA GLY A 186 10.95 -5.07 -10.80
C GLY A 186 10.04 -3.90 -10.41
N SER A 187 9.42 -3.17 -11.33
CA SER A 187 8.67 -1.92 -10.97
C SER A 187 7.21 -2.09 -10.54
N LYS A 188 6.69 -3.33 -10.49
CA LYS A 188 5.46 -3.59 -9.74
C LYS A 188 5.90 -3.86 -8.30
N ILE A 189 5.60 -2.95 -7.36
CA ILE A 189 5.82 -3.21 -5.93
C ILE A 189 5.32 -4.62 -5.66
N GLN A 190 6.19 -5.50 -5.15
CA GLN A 190 5.88 -6.92 -4.99
C GLN A 190 4.98 -7.08 -3.77
N TRP A 191 3.74 -6.62 -3.90
CA TRP A 191 2.73 -6.65 -2.83
C TRP A 191 2.46 -8.08 -2.38
N GLN A 192 2.71 -9.07 -3.23
CA GLN A 192 2.62 -10.48 -2.86
C GLN A 192 3.70 -10.83 -1.83
N ASP A 193 4.98 -10.52 -2.10
CA ASP A 193 6.07 -10.73 -1.15
C ASP A 193 5.81 -9.98 0.16
N PHE A 194 5.40 -8.72 0.08
CA PHE A 194 5.07 -7.95 1.28
C PHE A 194 3.94 -8.61 2.08
N ALA A 195 2.85 -9.03 1.43
CA ALA A 195 1.74 -9.69 2.12
C ALA A 195 2.21 -10.99 2.79
N GLU A 196 3.04 -11.78 2.11
CA GLU A 196 3.56 -13.05 2.61
C GLU A 196 4.54 -12.90 3.77
N GLU A 197 5.45 -11.93 3.70
CA GLU A 197 6.41 -11.65 4.78
C GLU A 197 5.70 -11.02 5.97
N PHE A 198 4.87 -10.01 5.73
CA PHE A 198 4.17 -9.27 6.79
C PHE A 198 3.27 -10.18 7.61
N ILE A 199 2.51 -11.07 6.97
CA ILE A 199 1.59 -11.96 7.69
C ILE A 199 2.28 -13.12 8.40
N LYS A 200 3.60 -13.33 8.18
CA LYS A 200 4.41 -14.38 8.82
C LYS A 200 5.30 -13.85 9.95
N ASN A 201 5.53 -12.53 10.03
CA ASN A 201 6.10 -11.87 11.21
C ASN A 201 5.21 -12.08 12.44
#